data_AF-A0A178IQN1-F1
#
_entry.id   AF-A0A178IQN1-F1
#
_cell.length_a   1.000
_cell.length_b   1.000
_cell.length_c   1.000
_cell.angle_alpha   90.00
_cell.angle_beta   90.00
_cell.angle_gamma   90.00
#
_symmetry.space_group_name_H-M   'P 1'
#
loop_
_entity.id
_entity.type
_entity.pdbx_description
1 polymer ?
#
loop_
_entity_poly.entity_id
_entity_poly.type
_entity_poly.pdbx_seq_one_letter_code
_entity_poly.pdbx_strand_id
1 'polypeptide(L)'
;MRARQRLGAPASSLLWRSGAPSAGRTPALLFLLIAALALLFALPSPTRAASLSFRIPRLDGEFTGVANLLLDSARNTHDIELRWKVTAGSPAGTPGLRVIILEAEGSGIALRARAEVDAATLDGTWRVESAHAELAELLPRLAARLPSVVSGLSAEGRGEITGGGEFRAGKFDGRAAFRLDHATVSNPARGWMIEGLALHAELASLAALSTDPAAPQTLSFTRLEAGGVEIRDARAAFALTPDGLLRLDSFRADGLGGSLALAPFTLNLARPSAAIRAEVVGIDSARLAAYLPAAVSEARGRLSGDLEFRWDPRAGLSFGDGHLSLQKTEPASIRLSPAPGFFTAKVPEKIELLGGPLRRLFTIRNPAYDTLKKIELGEMPLSVESIEAGFEPSGDEQGRTARVAIVARPTAPDSAVKVVRFNISVSGPLSEVIRFGLDDTLSFSW
;
A
#
# COMPACT_ATOMS: atom_id res chain seq x y z
N MET A 1 -18.20 -22.17 66.27
CA MET A 1 -17.23 -21.14 66.71
C MET A 1 -16.02 -21.23 65.77
N ARG A 2 -15.79 -20.21 64.90
CA ARG A 2 -14.56 -19.84 64.12
C ARG A 2 -13.83 -20.94 63.30
N ALA A 3 -13.15 -20.71 62.17
CA ALA A 3 -13.04 -19.70 61.12
C ALA A 3 -11.99 -20.24 60.10
N ARG A 4 -12.15 -19.92 58.79
CA ARG A 4 -11.16 -19.59 57.70
C ARG A 4 -9.76 -20.26 57.70
N GLN A 5 -9.15 -20.69 56.57
CA GLN A 5 -8.69 -19.92 55.37
C GLN A 5 -8.06 -20.91 54.34
N ARG A 6 -8.40 -20.92 53.03
CA ARG A 6 -7.61 -20.46 51.82
C ARG A 6 -6.11 -20.85 51.83
N LEU A 7 -5.40 -21.36 50.80
CA LEU A 7 -5.39 -21.39 49.30
C LEU A 7 -4.69 -22.73 48.88
N GLY A 8 -4.61 -23.25 47.64
CA GLY A 8 -4.77 -22.74 46.28
C GLY A 8 -4.52 -23.88 45.26
N ALA A 9 -5.06 -23.71 44.06
CA ALA A 9 -4.70 -24.44 42.84
C ALA A 9 -3.89 -23.45 41.92
N PRO A 10 -3.50 -23.73 40.66
CA PRO A 10 -3.66 -24.95 39.84
C PRO A 10 -2.51 -25.29 38.83
N ALA A 11 -2.62 -26.49 38.25
CA ALA A 11 -2.60 -26.87 36.81
C ALA A 11 -1.62 -26.26 35.78
N SER A 12 -0.78 -27.15 35.24
CA SER A 12 -0.60 -27.53 33.83
C SER A 12 -0.79 -26.47 32.74
N SER A 13 0.33 -26.01 32.17
CA SER A 13 0.43 -25.18 30.98
C SER A 13 0.21 -25.98 29.68
N LEU A 14 -0.89 -25.67 28.99
CA LEU A 14 -1.11 -26.04 27.59
C LEU A 14 -0.57 -24.90 26.71
N LEU A 15 0.57 -25.16 26.06
CA LEU A 15 1.15 -24.30 25.03
C LEU A 15 0.31 -24.41 23.77
N TRP A 16 -0.49 -23.38 23.50
CA TRP A 16 -1.20 -23.22 22.23
C TRP A 16 -0.36 -22.31 21.32
N ARG A 17 0.15 -22.89 20.22
CA ARG A 17 0.73 -22.13 19.10
C ARG A 17 -0.40 -21.74 18.15
N SER A 18 -0.86 -20.50 18.22
CA SER A 18 -1.70 -19.90 17.18
C SER A 18 -0.81 -19.29 16.09
N GLY A 19 -0.61 -20.02 15.00
CA GLY A 19 -0.16 -19.46 13.73
C GLY A 19 -1.37 -18.94 12.95
N ALA A 20 -1.70 -17.66 13.11
CA ALA A 20 -2.67 -16.97 12.27
C ALA A 20 -1.91 -16.14 11.20
N PRO A 21 -2.34 -16.17 9.93
CA PRO A 21 -1.69 -15.43 8.86
C PRO A 21 -1.88 -13.92 9.05
N SER A 22 -0.79 -13.16 8.94
CA SER A 22 -0.77 -11.71 9.09
C SER A 22 -1.41 -11.01 7.88
N ALA A 23 -2.60 -10.44 8.08
CA ALA A 23 -3.40 -9.81 7.02
C ALA A 23 -3.00 -8.36 6.64
N GLY A 24 -2.06 -7.72 7.34
CA GLY A 24 -1.71 -6.30 7.12
C GLY A 24 -0.60 -6.02 6.09
N ARG A 25 -0.58 -6.66 4.92
CA ARG A 25 0.48 -6.48 3.90
C ARG A 25 -0.04 -5.79 2.64
N THR A 26 -0.07 -4.45 2.70
CA THR A 26 -0.66 -3.44 1.79
C THR A 26 0.31 -2.93 0.68
N PRO A 27 -0.13 -2.07 -0.28
CA PRO A 27 0.24 -2.05 -1.71
C PRO A 27 1.57 -1.37 -2.14
N ALA A 28 2.47 -1.00 -1.23
CA ALA A 28 3.82 -0.54 -1.59
C ALA A 28 4.63 -1.59 -2.40
N LEU A 29 4.17 -2.83 -2.32
CA LEU A 29 4.63 -4.00 -3.04
C LEU A 29 4.33 -4.04 -4.53
N LEU A 30 3.34 -3.28 -4.98
CA LEU A 30 2.95 -3.25 -6.39
C LEU A 30 3.98 -2.51 -7.24
N PHE A 31 4.54 -1.42 -6.73
CA PHE A 31 5.64 -0.70 -7.39
C PHE A 31 6.88 -1.59 -7.56
N LEU A 32 7.20 -2.39 -6.53
CA LEU A 32 8.27 -3.38 -6.57
C LEU A 32 7.97 -4.55 -7.52
N LEU A 33 6.71 -4.98 -7.61
CA LEU A 33 6.26 -6.04 -8.51
C LEU A 33 6.32 -5.61 -9.97
N ILE A 34 5.83 -4.41 -10.29
CA ILE A 34 5.85 -3.84 -11.64
C ILE A 34 7.28 -3.55 -12.06
N ALA A 35 8.09 -2.98 -11.17
CA ALA A 35 9.53 -2.82 -11.40
C ALA A 35 10.22 -4.20 -11.57
N ALA A 36 9.86 -5.20 -10.77
CA ALA A 36 10.40 -6.56 -10.90
C ALA A 36 9.94 -7.27 -12.19
N LEU A 37 8.72 -7.04 -12.68
CA LEU A 37 8.24 -7.53 -13.98
C LEU A 37 9.00 -6.84 -15.12
N ALA A 38 9.16 -5.52 -15.06
CA ALA A 38 9.98 -4.78 -16.03
C ALA A 38 11.46 -5.23 -15.99
N LEU A 39 12.02 -5.48 -14.80
CA LEU A 39 13.36 -6.04 -14.62
C LEU A 39 13.46 -7.50 -15.07
N LEU A 40 12.43 -8.34 -14.88
CA LEU A 40 12.41 -9.73 -15.34
C LEU A 40 12.49 -9.84 -16.87
N PHE A 41 11.99 -8.82 -17.59
CA PHE A 41 12.19 -8.69 -19.03
C PHE A 41 13.50 -7.98 -19.42
N ALA A 42 14.07 -7.16 -18.53
CA ALA A 42 15.27 -6.36 -18.80
C ALA A 42 16.59 -6.94 -18.24
N LEU A 43 16.55 -8.03 -17.46
CA LEU A 43 17.73 -8.66 -16.89
C LEU A 43 18.33 -9.66 -17.91
N PRO A 44 19.42 -9.32 -18.63
CA PRO A 44 20.32 -10.35 -19.07
C PRO A 44 20.81 -11.07 -17.80
N SER A 45 20.66 -12.39 -17.74
CA SER A 45 21.38 -13.16 -16.74
C SER A 45 22.85 -12.73 -16.82
N PRO A 46 23.54 -12.43 -15.70
CA PRO A 46 24.95 -12.13 -15.72
C PRO A 46 25.70 -13.44 -16.00
N THR A 47 25.60 -13.94 -17.23
CA THR A 47 26.51 -14.92 -17.76
C THR A 47 27.85 -14.21 -17.82
N ARG A 48 28.79 -14.66 -16.98
CA ARG A 48 30.22 -14.42 -17.21
C ARG A 48 30.46 -14.61 -18.70
N ALA A 49 30.81 -13.54 -19.39
CA ALA A 49 31.18 -13.58 -20.78
C ALA A 49 32.46 -14.44 -20.89
N ALA A 50 32.28 -15.74 -21.05
CA ALA A 50 33.30 -16.55 -21.67
C ALA A 50 33.50 -15.95 -23.05
N SER A 51 34.71 -15.51 -23.36
CA SER A 51 35.11 -15.10 -24.71
C SER A 51 35.06 -16.32 -25.63
N LEU A 52 33.86 -16.76 -25.97
CA LEU A 52 33.61 -17.67 -27.06
C LEU A 52 33.70 -16.82 -28.32
N SER A 53 34.65 -17.14 -29.19
CA SER A 53 34.70 -16.64 -30.55
C SER A 53 33.55 -17.24 -31.35
N PHE A 54 32.32 -16.84 -31.00
CA PHE A 54 31.12 -17.22 -31.70
C PHE A 54 31.08 -16.46 -33.02
N ARG A 55 31.48 -17.10 -34.11
CA ARG A 55 31.19 -16.58 -35.45
C ARG A 55 29.76 -16.95 -35.80
N ILE A 56 28.90 -15.96 -36.04
CA ILE A 56 27.56 -16.21 -36.60
C ILE A 56 27.79 -16.86 -37.98
N PRO A 57 27.36 -18.12 -38.20
CA PRO A 57 27.52 -18.76 -39.50
C PRO A 57 26.73 -17.97 -40.56
N ARG A 58 27.17 -18.00 -41.82
CA ARG A 58 26.50 -17.35 -42.96
C ARG A 58 25.19 -18.08 -43.33
N LEU A 59 24.26 -18.15 -42.39
CA LEU A 59 22.98 -18.78 -42.60
C LEU A 59 21.95 -17.69 -42.92
N ASP A 60 21.70 -17.50 -44.21
CA ASP A 60 20.49 -16.83 -44.67
C ASP A 60 19.36 -17.87 -44.69
N GLY A 61 18.18 -17.49 -44.20
CA GLY A 61 17.04 -18.39 -44.16
C GLY A 61 16.09 -18.14 -43.01
N GLU A 62 15.15 -19.07 -42.89
CA GLU A 62 14.12 -19.08 -41.86
C GLU A 62 14.38 -20.23 -40.88
N PHE A 63 14.38 -19.90 -39.60
CA PHE A 63 14.53 -20.84 -38.49
C PHE A 63 13.29 -20.76 -37.64
N THR A 64 12.76 -21.91 -37.25
CA THR A 64 11.62 -21.97 -36.33
C THR A 64 11.93 -22.96 -35.22
N GLY A 65 11.28 -22.76 -34.08
CA GLY A 65 11.44 -23.66 -32.96
C GLY A 65 10.47 -23.35 -31.83
N VAL A 66 10.63 -24.12 -30.76
CA VAL A 66 9.96 -23.92 -29.50
C VAL A 66 11.04 -23.70 -28.45
N ALA A 67 10.92 -22.63 -27.69
CA ALA A 67 11.78 -22.32 -26.56
C ALA A 67 10.94 -22.35 -25.29
N ASN A 68 11.41 -23.10 -24.30
CA ASN A 68 10.92 -22.97 -22.94
C ASN A 68 11.81 -21.93 -22.27
N LEU A 69 11.22 -20.78 -21.90
CA LEU A 69 11.89 -19.88 -20.99
C LEU A 69 11.96 -20.57 -19.63
N LEU A 70 13.09 -21.24 -19.40
CA LEU A 70 13.39 -21.92 -18.15
C LEU A 70 13.57 -20.86 -17.06
N LEU A 71 12.53 -20.70 -16.26
CA LEU A 71 12.52 -19.81 -15.11
C LEU A 71 13.06 -20.51 -13.85
N ASP A 72 13.23 -21.82 -13.83
CA ASP A 72 13.94 -22.50 -12.74
C ASP A 72 14.50 -23.82 -13.24
N SER A 73 15.82 -24.01 -13.16
CA SER A 73 16.44 -25.29 -13.49
C SER A 73 16.15 -26.38 -12.46
N ALA A 74 15.59 -26.03 -11.28
CA ALA A 74 15.38 -26.95 -10.17
C ALA A 74 13.93 -27.47 -10.03
N ARG A 75 12.92 -26.86 -10.67
CA ARG A 75 11.50 -27.24 -10.51
C ARG A 75 10.70 -27.10 -11.82
N ASN A 76 10.53 -28.21 -12.53
CA ASN A 76 9.91 -28.43 -13.84
C ASN A 76 8.41 -28.03 -14.04
N THR A 77 7.81 -27.13 -13.26
CA THR A 77 6.33 -26.98 -13.27
C THR A 77 5.79 -25.66 -13.82
N HIS A 78 6.62 -24.70 -14.25
CA HIS A 78 6.12 -23.39 -14.71
C HIS A 78 6.90 -22.84 -15.91
N ASP A 79 7.10 -23.66 -16.95
CA ASP A 79 7.75 -23.22 -18.17
C ASP A 79 6.82 -22.31 -18.99
N ILE A 80 7.36 -21.18 -19.45
CA ILE A 80 6.72 -20.35 -20.48
C ILE A 80 7.19 -20.89 -21.82
N GLU A 81 6.32 -21.66 -22.48
CA GLU A 81 6.56 -22.13 -23.84
C GLU A 81 6.33 -20.98 -24.83
N LEU A 82 7.35 -20.70 -25.64
CA LEU A 82 7.33 -19.73 -26.73
C LEU A 82 7.65 -20.43 -28.05
N ARG A 83 6.73 -20.34 -29.00
CA ARG A 83 7.03 -20.65 -30.40
C ARG A 83 7.74 -19.45 -30.99
N TRP A 84 8.85 -19.67 -31.66
CA TRP A 84 9.65 -18.59 -32.23
C TRP A 84 10.00 -18.88 -33.69
N LYS A 85 10.18 -17.78 -34.43
CA LYS A 85 10.61 -17.75 -35.82
C LYS A 85 11.68 -16.66 -35.95
N VAL A 86 12.82 -17.02 -36.54
CA VAL A 86 13.89 -16.10 -36.88
C VAL A 86 14.09 -16.11 -38.39
N THR A 87 14.04 -14.94 -39.00
CA THR A 87 14.39 -14.75 -40.42
C THR A 87 15.68 -13.96 -40.48
N ALA A 88 16.72 -14.52 -41.09
CA ALA A 88 18.00 -13.86 -41.27
C ALA A 88 18.31 -13.70 -42.77
N GLY A 89 18.77 -12.51 -43.16
CA GLY A 89 19.11 -12.21 -44.55
C GLY A 89 20.15 -11.11 -44.66
N SER A 90 20.95 -11.11 -45.73
CA SER A 90 21.70 -9.94 -46.15
C SER A 90 20.85 -9.04 -47.05
N PRO A 91 20.63 -7.76 -46.71
CA PRO A 91 19.96 -6.83 -47.60
C PRO A 91 20.78 -6.65 -48.89
N ALA A 92 20.08 -6.57 -50.02
CA ALA A 92 20.71 -6.40 -51.32
C ALA A 92 21.54 -5.10 -51.36
N GLY A 93 22.82 -5.21 -51.73
CA GLY A 93 23.70 -4.06 -51.89
C GLY A 93 24.45 -3.61 -50.63
N THR A 94 24.35 -4.31 -49.50
CA THR A 94 25.11 -3.99 -48.28
C THR A 94 25.92 -5.20 -47.77
N PRO A 95 27.08 -5.51 -48.40
CA PRO A 95 27.91 -6.64 -48.00
C PRO A 95 28.36 -6.51 -46.55
N GLY A 96 28.24 -7.60 -45.77
CA GLY A 96 28.64 -7.63 -44.37
C GLY A 96 27.51 -7.31 -43.38
N LEU A 97 26.46 -6.62 -43.80
CA LEU A 97 25.28 -6.36 -42.97
C LEU A 97 24.33 -7.58 -42.98
N ARG A 98 23.78 -7.90 -41.81
CA ARG A 98 22.75 -8.94 -41.61
C ARG A 98 21.54 -8.32 -40.94
N VAL A 99 20.37 -8.54 -41.51
CA VAL A 99 19.09 -8.20 -40.89
C VAL A 99 18.49 -9.48 -40.32
N ILE A 100 18.14 -9.44 -39.04
CA ILE A 100 17.55 -10.54 -38.29
C ILE A 100 16.19 -10.06 -37.79
N ILE A 101 15.13 -10.81 -38.10
CA ILE A 101 13.78 -10.57 -37.58
C ILE A 101 13.43 -11.75 -36.69
N LEU A 102 13.14 -11.48 -35.41
CA LEU A 102 12.66 -12.44 -34.43
C LEU A 102 11.18 -12.19 -34.18
N GLU A 103 10.38 -13.23 -34.36
CA GLU A 103 8.98 -13.31 -33.95
C GLU A 103 8.86 -14.41 -32.90
N ALA A 104 8.20 -14.14 -31.78
CA ALA A 104 7.95 -15.13 -30.74
C ALA A 104 6.55 -14.96 -30.16
N GLU A 105 5.85 -16.07 -29.92
CA GLU A 105 4.48 -16.10 -29.41
C GLU A 105 4.24 -17.32 -28.51
N GLY A 106 3.59 -17.11 -27.39
CA GLY A 106 3.12 -18.17 -26.50
C GLY A 106 2.83 -17.67 -25.09
N SER A 107 1.95 -18.38 -24.39
CA SER A 107 1.69 -18.12 -22.96
C SER A 107 1.32 -16.66 -22.64
N GLY A 108 0.53 -16.03 -23.51
CA GLY A 108 0.09 -14.64 -23.38
C GLY A 108 1.14 -13.61 -23.79
N ILE A 109 2.30 -14.03 -24.31
CA ILE A 109 3.36 -13.15 -24.82
C ILE A 109 3.33 -13.18 -26.34
N ALA A 110 3.46 -12.01 -26.98
CA ALA A 110 3.90 -11.93 -28.37
C ALA A 110 4.95 -10.83 -28.55
N LEU A 111 5.98 -11.13 -29.33
CA LEU A 111 7.16 -10.31 -29.56
C LEU A 111 7.51 -10.32 -31.04
N ARG A 112 7.85 -9.13 -31.56
CA ARG A 112 8.49 -8.93 -32.84
C ARG A 112 9.64 -7.95 -32.66
N ALA A 113 10.84 -8.39 -32.98
CA ALA A 113 12.06 -7.61 -32.87
C ALA A 113 12.88 -7.73 -34.16
N ARG A 114 13.64 -6.67 -34.45
CA ARG A 114 14.55 -6.57 -35.58
C ARG A 114 15.94 -6.22 -35.08
N ALA A 115 16.96 -6.86 -35.61
CA ALA A 115 18.34 -6.50 -35.39
C ALA A 115 19.09 -6.36 -36.72
N GLU A 116 20.00 -5.40 -36.78
CA GLU A 116 20.91 -5.18 -37.90
C GLU A 116 22.34 -5.33 -37.39
N VAL A 117 23.07 -6.30 -37.92
CA VAL A 117 24.34 -6.77 -37.37
C VAL A 117 25.42 -6.73 -38.43
N ASP A 118 26.57 -6.14 -38.12
CA ASP A 118 27.79 -6.32 -38.90
C ASP A 118 28.35 -7.73 -38.61
N ALA A 119 28.42 -8.57 -39.63
CA ALA A 119 28.84 -9.96 -39.50
C ALA A 119 30.34 -10.13 -39.14
N ALA A 120 31.18 -9.11 -39.32
CA ALA A 120 32.60 -9.14 -39.02
C ALA A 120 32.86 -8.71 -37.57
N THR A 121 32.24 -7.63 -37.10
CA THR A 121 32.45 -7.11 -35.75
C THR A 121 31.48 -7.67 -34.72
N LEU A 122 30.33 -8.17 -35.16
CA LEU A 122 29.18 -8.47 -34.31
C LEU A 122 28.73 -7.25 -33.51
N ASP A 123 28.89 -6.06 -34.09
CA ASP A 123 28.26 -4.84 -33.60
C ASP A 123 27.01 -4.56 -34.42
N GLY A 124 26.08 -3.80 -33.86
CA GLY A 124 24.88 -3.43 -34.59
C GLY A 124 23.80 -2.79 -33.76
N THR A 125 22.61 -2.74 -34.33
CA THR A 125 21.43 -2.12 -33.72
C THR A 125 20.32 -3.15 -33.54
N TRP A 126 19.44 -2.90 -32.58
CA TRP A 126 18.25 -3.70 -32.35
C TRP A 126 17.06 -2.81 -32.05
N ARG A 127 15.86 -3.30 -32.36
CA ARG A 127 14.59 -2.63 -32.11
C ARG A 127 13.51 -3.66 -31.83
N VAL A 128 12.71 -3.42 -30.79
CA VAL A 128 11.44 -4.11 -30.57
C VAL A 128 10.38 -3.35 -31.34
N GLU A 129 9.84 -3.97 -32.38
CA GLU A 129 8.79 -3.39 -33.22
C GLU A 129 7.44 -3.46 -32.51
N SER A 130 7.18 -4.58 -31.83
CA SER A 130 6.01 -4.77 -30.97
C SER A 130 6.31 -5.85 -29.95
N ALA A 131 6.00 -5.63 -28.68
CA ALA A 131 5.94 -6.68 -27.69
C ALA A 131 4.76 -6.44 -26.76
N HIS A 132 4.00 -7.49 -26.47
CA HIS A 132 2.93 -7.42 -25.49
C HIS A 132 2.87 -8.69 -24.66
N ALA A 133 2.34 -8.54 -23.44
CA ALA A 133 2.13 -9.63 -22.51
C ALA A 133 0.78 -9.48 -21.79
N GLU A 134 0.01 -10.56 -21.75
CA GLU A 134 -1.22 -10.67 -20.96
C GLU A 134 -0.86 -11.06 -19.52
N LEU A 135 -1.15 -10.17 -18.57
CA LEU A 135 -0.75 -10.33 -17.16
C LEU A 135 -1.41 -11.57 -16.53
N ALA A 136 -2.65 -11.88 -16.90
CA ALA A 136 -3.41 -13.02 -16.37
C ALA A 136 -2.75 -14.36 -16.70
N GLU A 137 -2.11 -14.44 -17.86
CA GLU A 137 -1.38 -15.63 -18.30
C GLU A 137 0.04 -15.66 -17.73
N LEU A 138 0.71 -14.51 -17.69
CA LEU A 138 2.12 -14.42 -17.33
C LEU A 138 2.33 -14.56 -15.81
N LEU A 139 1.49 -13.90 -15.00
CA LEU A 139 1.71 -13.78 -13.57
C LEU A 139 1.74 -15.14 -12.84
N PRO A 140 0.82 -16.10 -13.08
CA PRO A 140 0.88 -17.40 -12.40
C PRO A 140 2.19 -18.16 -12.66
N ARG A 141 2.78 -17.98 -13.85
CA ARG A 141 4.05 -18.60 -14.25
C ARG A 141 5.25 -17.91 -13.60
N LEU A 142 5.18 -16.58 -13.40
CA LEU A 142 6.20 -15.80 -12.70
C LEU A 142 6.09 -15.87 -11.18
N ALA A 143 4.94 -16.20 -10.62
CA ALA A 143 4.65 -16.15 -9.18
C ALA A 143 5.65 -16.95 -8.34
N ALA A 144 6.21 -18.03 -8.87
CA ALA A 144 7.21 -18.85 -8.19
C ALA A 144 8.57 -18.14 -7.98
N ARG A 145 8.91 -17.17 -8.83
CA ARG A 145 10.18 -16.39 -8.73
C ARG A 145 10.03 -15.12 -7.92
N LEU A 146 8.82 -14.60 -7.90
CA LEU A 146 8.54 -13.37 -7.19
C LEU A 146 8.57 -13.62 -5.68
N PRO A 147 8.97 -12.64 -4.87
CA PRO A 147 9.07 -12.86 -3.43
C PRO A 147 7.70 -13.30 -2.87
N SER A 148 7.68 -14.10 -1.80
CA SER A 148 6.46 -14.69 -1.20
C SER A 148 5.34 -13.68 -0.92
N VAL A 149 5.72 -12.42 -0.84
CA VAL A 149 4.83 -11.28 -0.73
C VAL A 149 3.81 -11.15 -1.87
N VAL A 150 4.05 -11.75 -3.04
CA VAL A 150 3.14 -11.75 -4.19
C VAL A 150 2.28 -13.01 -4.26
N SER A 151 2.41 -13.92 -3.29
CA SER A 151 1.57 -15.12 -3.24
C SER A 151 0.09 -14.74 -3.20
N GLY A 152 -0.72 -15.43 -4.00
CA GLY A 152 -2.16 -15.16 -4.13
C GLY A 152 -2.49 -13.90 -4.94
N LEU A 153 -1.52 -13.27 -5.59
CA LEU A 153 -1.77 -12.15 -6.50
C LEU A 153 -2.46 -12.66 -7.78
N SER A 154 -3.50 -11.96 -8.22
CA SER A 154 -4.05 -12.04 -9.56
C SER A 154 -3.83 -10.70 -10.26
N ALA A 155 -3.56 -10.72 -11.56
CA ALA A 155 -3.45 -9.53 -12.37
C ALA A 155 -4.09 -9.76 -13.73
N GLU A 156 -4.85 -8.79 -14.20
CA GLU A 156 -5.48 -8.76 -15.51
C GLU A 156 -5.09 -7.47 -16.21
N GLY A 157 -4.96 -7.52 -17.53
CA GLY A 157 -4.53 -6.40 -18.35
C GLY A 157 -3.36 -6.76 -19.25
N ARG A 158 -3.10 -5.87 -20.22
CA ARG A 158 -2.09 -6.07 -21.26
C ARG A 158 -0.97 -5.06 -21.09
N GLY A 159 0.24 -5.58 -20.89
CA GLY A 159 1.46 -4.78 -20.94
C GLY A 159 2.01 -4.72 -22.37
N GLU A 160 2.62 -3.60 -22.73
CA GLU A 160 3.35 -3.39 -23.97
C GLU A 160 4.78 -2.96 -23.67
N ILE A 161 5.70 -3.42 -24.50
CA ILE A 161 7.12 -3.06 -24.43
C ILE A 161 7.56 -2.64 -25.84
N THR A 162 8.23 -1.51 -25.91
CA THR A 162 8.97 -1.07 -27.10
C THR A 162 10.37 -0.71 -26.67
N GLY A 163 11.31 -0.68 -27.61
CA GLY A 163 12.68 -0.35 -27.27
C GLY A 163 13.60 -0.48 -28.46
N GLY A 164 14.82 -0.03 -28.26
CA GLY A 164 15.87 -0.16 -29.25
C GLY A 164 17.19 0.33 -28.71
N GLY A 165 18.26 -0.07 -29.38
CA GLY A 165 19.60 0.28 -28.94
C GLY A 165 20.66 -0.35 -29.82
N GLU A 166 21.82 -0.50 -29.21
CA GLU A 166 23.01 -1.00 -29.87
C GLU A 166 23.56 -2.19 -29.09
N PHE A 167 24.18 -3.11 -29.80
CA PHE A 167 25.07 -4.08 -29.19
C PHE A 167 26.47 -3.84 -29.75
N ARG A 168 27.45 -3.64 -28.85
CA ARG A 168 28.85 -3.41 -29.21
C ARG A 168 29.76 -4.28 -28.37
N ALA A 169 30.66 -5.02 -29.02
CA ALA A 169 31.59 -5.93 -28.35
C ALA A 169 30.91 -6.86 -27.32
N GLY A 170 29.73 -7.39 -27.67
CA GLY A 170 28.93 -8.27 -26.82
C GLY A 170 28.20 -7.59 -25.64
N LYS A 171 28.27 -6.26 -25.53
CA LYS A 171 27.47 -5.49 -24.55
C LYS A 171 26.22 -4.96 -25.22
N PHE A 172 25.06 -5.19 -24.60
CA PHE A 172 23.79 -4.62 -25.01
C PHE A 172 23.53 -3.35 -24.22
N ASP A 173 23.19 -2.27 -24.91
CA ASP A 173 22.65 -1.06 -24.30
C ASP A 173 21.51 -0.52 -25.19
N GLY A 174 20.72 0.39 -24.65
CA GLY A 174 19.57 0.95 -25.34
C GLY A 174 18.50 1.46 -24.41
N ARG A 175 17.36 1.79 -25.00
CA ARG A 175 16.19 2.32 -24.31
C ARG A 175 15.04 1.35 -24.42
N ALA A 176 14.17 1.35 -23.43
CA ALA A 176 12.92 0.61 -23.46
C ALA A 176 11.80 1.42 -22.83
N ALA A 177 10.65 1.44 -23.47
CA ALA A 177 9.43 2.00 -22.93
C ALA A 177 8.44 0.88 -22.60
N PHE A 178 7.88 0.95 -21.41
CA PHE A 178 6.89 0.05 -20.85
C PHE A 178 5.58 0.81 -20.72
N ARG A 179 4.50 0.20 -21.20
CA ARG A 179 3.16 0.72 -21.08
C ARG A 179 2.25 -0.36 -20.52
N LEU A 180 1.48 -0.02 -19.49
CA LEU A 180 0.40 -0.83 -18.97
C LEU A 180 -0.81 0.09 -18.88
N ASP A 181 -1.93 -0.32 -19.44
CA ASP A 181 -3.15 0.49 -19.45
C ASP A 181 -4.31 -0.32 -18.85
N HIS A 182 -5.04 0.31 -17.92
CA HIS A 182 -6.29 -0.21 -17.34
C HIS A 182 -6.19 -1.64 -16.75
N ALA A 183 -5.06 -1.97 -16.14
CA ALA A 183 -4.87 -3.25 -15.47
C ALA A 183 -5.65 -3.32 -14.16
N THR A 184 -6.02 -4.54 -13.78
CA THR A 184 -6.60 -4.83 -12.46
C THR A 184 -5.66 -5.77 -11.74
N VAL A 185 -5.27 -5.44 -10.52
CA VAL A 185 -4.40 -6.29 -9.69
C VAL A 185 -5.06 -6.50 -8.35
N SER A 186 -5.19 -7.75 -7.92
CA SER A 186 -5.83 -8.08 -6.66
C SER A 186 -5.04 -9.13 -5.89
N ASN A 187 -5.25 -9.17 -4.59
CA ASN A 187 -4.86 -10.28 -3.75
C ASN A 187 -6.04 -10.64 -2.83
N PRO A 188 -6.93 -11.54 -3.28
CA PRO A 188 -8.10 -11.93 -2.49
C PRO A 188 -7.72 -12.51 -1.13
N ALA A 189 -6.61 -13.24 -1.04
CA ALA A 189 -6.11 -13.80 0.21
C ALA A 189 -5.65 -12.72 1.22
N ARG A 190 -5.41 -11.49 0.76
CA ARG A 190 -5.07 -10.32 1.60
C ARG A 190 -6.12 -9.21 1.57
N GLY A 191 -7.28 -9.47 0.97
CA GLY A 191 -8.42 -8.54 0.97
C GLY A 191 -8.13 -7.17 0.35
N TRP A 192 -7.35 -7.12 -0.75
CA TRP A 192 -7.14 -5.87 -1.49
C TRP A 192 -7.23 -6.03 -3.00
N MET A 193 -7.60 -4.94 -3.68
CA MET A 193 -7.75 -4.85 -5.13
C MET A 193 -7.41 -3.44 -5.64
N ILE A 194 -6.83 -3.36 -6.83
CA ILE A 194 -6.49 -2.13 -7.55
C ILE A 194 -7.08 -2.25 -8.95
N GLU A 195 -7.86 -1.25 -9.35
CA GLU A 195 -8.52 -1.18 -10.66
C GLU A 195 -8.01 0.04 -11.44
N GLY A 196 -7.97 -0.11 -12.77
CA GLY A 196 -7.56 0.96 -13.67
C GLY A 196 -6.08 1.34 -13.52
N LEU A 197 -5.24 0.40 -13.12
CA LEU A 197 -3.79 0.59 -13.00
C LEU A 197 -3.19 0.90 -14.37
N ALA A 198 -2.54 2.04 -14.48
CA ALA A 198 -1.77 2.43 -15.65
C ALA A 198 -0.32 2.78 -15.26
N LEU A 199 0.62 2.36 -16.09
CA LEU A 199 2.05 2.61 -15.94
C LEU A 199 2.62 3.06 -17.28
N HIS A 200 3.36 4.17 -17.26
CA HIS A 200 4.20 4.57 -18.38
C HIS A 200 5.61 4.84 -17.85
N ALA A 201 6.56 4.01 -18.29
CA ALA A 201 7.95 4.09 -17.86
C ALA A 201 8.90 3.95 -19.05
N GLU A 202 9.91 4.81 -19.16
CA GLU A 202 10.98 4.76 -20.14
C GLU A 202 12.34 4.61 -19.43
N LEU A 203 13.01 3.50 -19.69
CA LEU A 203 14.40 3.29 -19.35
C LEU A 203 15.28 4.00 -20.38
N ALA A 204 16.07 4.95 -19.91
CA ALA A 204 17.08 5.65 -20.71
C ALA A 204 18.32 4.78 -20.97
N SER A 205 18.59 3.79 -20.11
CA SER A 205 19.60 2.76 -20.34
C SER A 205 19.12 1.43 -19.77
N LEU A 206 19.09 0.40 -20.63
CA LEU A 206 18.85 -0.98 -20.24
C LEU A 206 20.03 -1.58 -19.48
N ALA A 207 21.27 -1.17 -19.81
CA ALA A 207 22.45 -1.65 -19.10
C ALA A 207 22.49 -1.17 -17.65
N ALA A 208 22.13 0.10 -17.42
CA ALA A 208 22.07 0.69 -16.09
C ALA A 208 20.72 0.49 -15.39
N LEU A 209 19.69 0.02 -16.11
CA LEU A 209 18.31 -0.08 -15.64
C LEU A 209 17.83 1.23 -14.99
N SER A 210 18.02 2.34 -15.69
CA SER A 210 17.71 3.68 -15.17
C SER A 210 16.79 4.45 -16.10
N THR A 211 15.94 5.31 -15.55
CA THR A 211 15.07 6.23 -16.30
C THR A 211 15.78 7.55 -16.58
N ASP A 212 15.25 8.34 -17.51
CA ASP A 212 15.73 9.71 -17.70
C ASP A 212 15.31 10.56 -16.49
N PRO A 213 16.22 11.20 -15.74
CA PRO A 213 15.86 12.07 -14.62
C PRO A 213 15.10 13.34 -15.03
N ALA A 214 15.16 13.73 -16.30
CA ALA A 214 14.45 14.89 -16.84
C ALA A 214 13.00 14.56 -17.29
N ALA A 215 12.67 13.28 -17.47
CA ALA A 215 11.33 12.83 -17.86
C ALA A 215 10.67 12.04 -16.73
N PRO A 216 9.58 12.54 -16.11
CA PRO A 216 8.91 11.82 -15.03
C PRO A 216 8.21 10.58 -15.58
N GLN A 217 8.44 9.44 -14.93
CA GLN A 217 7.69 8.21 -15.20
C GLN A 217 6.39 8.26 -14.41
N THR A 218 5.31 7.69 -14.93
CA THR A 218 3.99 7.83 -14.32
C THR A 218 3.39 6.49 -13.96
N LEU A 219 2.76 6.45 -12.79
CA LEU A 219 1.88 5.36 -12.36
C LEU A 219 0.57 5.99 -11.88
N SER A 220 -0.54 5.40 -12.27
CA SER A 220 -1.85 5.84 -11.80
C SER A 220 -2.77 4.64 -11.60
N PHE A 221 -3.81 4.81 -10.78
CA PHE A 221 -4.89 3.85 -10.68
C PHE A 221 -6.20 4.58 -10.38
N THR A 222 -7.30 4.01 -10.86
CA THR A 222 -8.64 4.59 -10.64
C THR A 222 -9.12 4.32 -9.23
N ARG A 223 -8.89 3.10 -8.73
CA ARG A 223 -9.39 2.66 -7.42
C ARG A 223 -8.44 1.68 -6.77
N LEU A 224 -8.26 1.82 -5.47
CA LEU A 224 -7.62 0.85 -4.58
C LEU A 224 -8.60 0.62 -3.43
N GLU A 225 -8.93 -0.64 -3.18
CA GLU A 225 -9.74 -1.08 -2.06
C GLU A 225 -8.89 -2.00 -1.19
N ALA A 226 -8.75 -1.68 0.11
CA ALA A 226 -7.99 -2.49 1.05
C ALA A 226 -8.50 -2.27 2.47
N GLY A 227 -8.92 -3.34 3.16
CA GLY A 227 -9.35 -3.27 4.57
C GLY A 227 -10.49 -2.28 4.81
N GLY A 228 -11.47 -2.23 3.89
CA GLY A 228 -12.59 -1.27 3.92
C GLY A 228 -12.24 0.14 3.47
N VAL A 229 -10.95 0.47 3.36
CA VAL A 229 -10.48 1.78 2.90
C VAL A 229 -10.48 1.81 1.38
N GLU A 230 -11.03 2.88 0.84
CA GLU A 230 -11.02 3.15 -0.58
C GLU A 230 -10.18 4.39 -0.88
N ILE A 231 -9.25 4.25 -1.82
CA ILE A 231 -8.44 5.31 -2.40
C ILE A 231 -8.76 5.38 -3.89
N ARG A 232 -8.92 6.58 -4.44
CA ARG A 232 -9.32 6.84 -5.83
C ARG A 232 -8.36 7.80 -6.52
N ASP A 233 -8.40 7.77 -7.85
CA ASP A 233 -7.78 8.76 -8.73
C ASP A 233 -6.30 9.02 -8.41
N ALA A 234 -5.58 7.96 -8.05
CA ALA A 234 -4.20 8.06 -7.62
C ALA A 234 -3.28 8.30 -8.81
N ARG A 235 -2.32 9.19 -8.63
CA ARG A 235 -1.27 9.51 -9.61
C ARG A 235 0.05 9.68 -8.90
N ALA A 236 1.08 9.08 -9.47
CA ALA A 236 2.43 9.08 -8.99
C ALA A 236 3.40 9.43 -10.11
N ALA A 237 4.38 10.27 -9.80
CA ALA A 237 5.55 10.47 -10.65
C ALA A 237 6.76 9.84 -9.96
N PHE A 238 7.57 9.09 -10.72
CA PHE A 238 8.74 8.41 -10.19
C PHE A 238 9.91 8.39 -11.19
N ALA A 239 11.08 8.02 -10.70
CA ALA A 239 12.28 7.78 -11.48
C ALA A 239 13.04 6.58 -10.91
N LEU A 240 13.79 5.86 -11.75
CA LEU A 240 14.69 4.79 -11.35
C LEU A 240 16.13 5.22 -11.62
N THR A 241 16.96 5.21 -10.58
CA THR A 241 18.36 5.61 -10.68
C THR A 241 19.26 4.41 -11.06
N PRO A 242 20.46 4.66 -11.61
CA PRO A 242 21.41 3.59 -11.98
C PRO A 242 21.86 2.67 -10.83
N ASP A 243 21.77 3.14 -9.58
CA ASP A 243 22.08 2.36 -8.38
C ASP A 243 20.88 1.56 -7.85
N GLY A 244 19.78 1.48 -8.62
CA GLY A 244 18.60 0.69 -8.29
C GLY A 244 17.73 1.33 -7.20
N LEU A 245 17.78 2.65 -7.07
CA LEU A 245 16.88 3.39 -6.20
C LEU A 245 15.67 3.89 -6.98
N LEU A 246 14.48 3.55 -6.48
CA LEU A 246 13.22 4.10 -6.97
C LEU A 246 12.94 5.41 -6.21
N ARG A 247 12.97 6.53 -6.91
CA ARG A 247 12.61 7.84 -6.38
C ARG A 247 11.16 8.15 -6.70
N LEU A 248 10.34 8.37 -5.69
CA LEU A 248 8.99 8.89 -5.84
C LEU A 248 9.06 10.42 -5.76
N ASP A 249 8.73 11.09 -6.85
CA ASP A 249 8.79 12.55 -6.98
C ASP A 249 7.49 13.22 -6.53
N SER A 250 6.35 12.56 -6.78
CA SER A 250 5.07 12.99 -6.25
C SER A 250 4.10 11.82 -6.19
N PHE A 251 3.15 11.89 -5.25
CA PHE A 251 1.98 11.04 -5.22
C PHE A 251 0.80 11.85 -4.72
N ARG A 252 -0.34 11.70 -5.37
CA ARG A 252 -1.63 12.23 -4.92
C ARG A 252 -2.72 11.22 -5.17
N ALA A 253 -3.71 11.17 -4.29
CA ALA A 253 -4.91 10.38 -4.45
C ALA A 253 -6.04 10.97 -3.60
N ASP A 254 -7.28 10.59 -3.91
CA ASP A 254 -8.43 10.91 -3.08
C ASP A 254 -8.76 9.71 -2.19
N GLY A 255 -9.11 9.96 -0.93
CA GLY A 255 -9.35 8.88 0.02
C GLY A 255 -10.08 9.40 1.25
N LEU A 256 -10.99 8.56 1.77
CA LEU A 256 -11.77 8.90 2.97
C LEU A 256 -12.47 10.28 2.87
N GLY A 257 -12.90 10.69 1.67
CA GLY A 257 -13.62 11.96 1.44
C GLY A 257 -12.74 13.22 1.38
N GLY A 258 -11.41 13.07 1.47
CA GLY A 258 -10.43 14.15 1.29
C GLY A 258 -9.33 13.75 0.30
N SER A 259 -8.23 14.49 0.30
CA SER A 259 -7.05 14.21 -0.53
C SER A 259 -5.85 13.78 0.30
N LEU A 260 -5.06 12.87 -0.25
CA LEU A 260 -3.81 12.34 0.29
C LEU A 260 -2.67 12.72 -0.65
N ALA A 261 -1.58 13.26 -0.12
CA ALA A 261 -0.34 13.49 -0.87
C ALA A 261 0.83 12.86 -0.11
N LEU A 262 1.77 12.23 -0.82
CA LEU A 262 3.01 11.75 -0.19
C LEU A 262 4.14 12.73 -0.47
N ALA A 263 4.95 13.01 0.55
CA ALA A 263 6.21 13.70 0.37
C ALA A 263 7.16 12.85 -0.48
N PRO A 264 8.03 13.46 -1.29
CA PRO A 264 9.01 12.72 -2.08
C PRO A 264 9.90 11.84 -1.19
N PHE A 265 10.16 10.61 -1.64
CA PHE A 265 11.06 9.69 -0.94
C PHE A 265 11.76 8.74 -1.91
N THR A 266 12.76 8.04 -1.40
CA THR A 266 13.55 7.08 -2.18
C THR A 266 13.47 5.69 -1.55
N LEU A 267 13.31 4.67 -2.38
CA LEU A 267 13.22 3.26 -2.01
C LEU A 267 14.36 2.47 -2.67
N ASN A 268 15.14 1.74 -1.89
CA ASN A 268 16.13 0.81 -2.42
C ASN A 268 15.43 -0.50 -2.84
N LEU A 269 15.40 -0.83 -4.14
CA LEU A 269 14.69 -2.01 -4.63
C LEU A 269 15.31 -3.34 -4.17
N ALA A 270 16.61 -3.36 -3.86
CA ALA A 270 17.31 -4.55 -3.36
C ALA A 270 17.05 -4.79 -1.86
N ARG A 271 16.80 -3.74 -1.09
CA ARG A 271 16.43 -3.79 0.33
C ARG A 271 15.24 -2.86 0.58
N PRO A 272 14.04 -3.28 0.12
CA PRO A 272 12.89 -2.40 0.14
C PRO A 272 12.51 -2.07 1.57
N SER A 273 12.59 -0.79 1.93
CA SER A 273 12.10 -0.21 3.18
C SER A 273 11.93 1.29 2.94
N ALA A 274 10.84 1.87 3.43
CA ALA A 274 10.55 3.30 3.24
C ALA A 274 10.01 3.93 4.52
N ALA A 275 10.43 5.17 4.78
CA ALA A 275 9.71 6.10 5.64
C ALA A 275 8.93 7.05 4.75
N ILE A 276 7.62 7.10 4.93
CA ILE A 276 6.67 7.76 4.05
C ILE A 276 5.98 8.83 4.89
N ARG A 277 6.10 10.09 4.50
CA ARG A 277 5.29 11.17 5.07
C ARG A 277 4.13 11.44 4.14
N ALA A 278 2.93 11.49 4.69
CA ALA A 278 1.71 11.77 3.98
C ALA A 278 1.07 13.04 4.53
N GLU A 279 0.78 13.99 3.66
CA GLU A 279 -0.11 15.10 3.95
C GLU A 279 -1.54 14.68 3.64
N VAL A 280 -2.43 15.01 4.57
CA VAL A 280 -3.84 14.67 4.52
C VAL A 280 -4.66 15.94 4.57
N VAL A 281 -5.53 16.13 3.58
CA VAL A 281 -6.37 17.32 3.50
C VAL A 281 -7.84 16.95 3.45
N GLY A 282 -8.58 17.38 4.47
CA GLY A 282 -10.04 17.40 4.45
C GLY A 282 -10.70 16.03 4.51
N ILE A 283 -10.08 15.03 5.17
CA ILE A 283 -10.67 13.70 5.34
C ILE A 283 -11.98 13.81 6.14
N ASP A 284 -13.01 13.13 5.66
CA ASP A 284 -14.32 13.08 6.29
C ASP A 284 -14.26 12.21 7.56
N SER A 285 -14.48 12.85 8.71
CA SER A 285 -14.53 12.17 10.01
C SER A 285 -15.64 11.11 10.09
N ALA A 286 -16.73 11.23 9.31
CA ALA A 286 -17.77 10.21 9.24
C ALA A 286 -17.23 8.89 8.67
N ARG A 287 -16.34 8.98 7.67
CA ARG A 287 -15.69 7.81 7.05
C ARG A 287 -14.64 7.19 7.96
N LEU A 288 -14.01 7.99 8.82
CA LEU A 288 -13.10 7.48 9.84
C LEU A 288 -13.82 6.77 10.98
N ALA A 289 -15.08 7.12 11.27
CA ALA A 289 -15.85 6.51 12.36
C ALA A 289 -15.99 4.98 12.22
N ALA A 290 -16.00 4.46 11.00
CA ALA A 290 -16.01 3.01 10.73
C ALA A 290 -14.77 2.28 11.26
N TYR A 291 -13.66 3.00 11.49
CA TYR A 291 -12.40 2.45 12.01
C TYR A 291 -12.15 2.80 13.48
N LEU A 292 -13.01 3.62 14.07
CA LEU A 292 -12.92 3.96 15.49
C LEU A 292 -13.65 2.88 16.31
N PRO A 293 -13.16 2.57 17.52
CA PRO A 293 -13.91 1.74 18.46
C PRO A 293 -15.33 2.28 18.64
N ALA A 294 -16.28 1.40 18.99
CA ALA A 294 -17.73 1.62 19.04
C ALA A 294 -18.25 2.76 19.97
N ALA A 295 -17.41 3.70 20.39
CA ALA A 295 -17.73 4.85 21.24
C ALA A 295 -18.41 6.02 20.48
N VAL A 296 -18.30 6.08 19.15
CA VAL A 296 -18.88 7.17 18.33
C VAL A 296 -19.93 6.58 17.38
N SER A 297 -21.15 7.10 17.45
CA SER A 297 -22.26 6.67 16.58
C SER A 297 -22.38 7.54 15.32
N GLU A 298 -22.06 8.82 15.41
CA GLU A 298 -21.98 9.74 14.27
C GLU A 298 -20.81 10.72 14.46
N ALA A 299 -20.10 11.02 13.39
CA ALA A 299 -19.11 12.09 13.33
C ALA A 299 -19.36 12.92 12.06
N ARG A 300 -19.18 14.23 12.15
CA ARG A 300 -19.19 15.18 11.03
C ARG A 300 -18.06 16.17 11.22
N GLY A 301 -17.45 16.57 10.12
CA GLY A 301 -16.32 17.50 10.08
C GLY A 301 -15.16 16.92 9.29
N ARG A 302 -14.18 17.77 8.99
CA ARG A 302 -13.03 17.43 8.16
C ARG A 302 -11.73 17.51 8.95
N LEU A 303 -10.87 16.50 8.79
CA LEU A 303 -9.56 16.42 9.44
C LEU A 303 -8.43 16.66 8.44
N SER A 304 -7.38 17.32 8.91
CA SER A 304 -6.18 17.64 8.15
C SER A 304 -4.91 17.54 8.99
N GLY A 305 -3.80 17.21 8.33
CA GLY A 305 -2.48 17.24 8.94
C GLY A 305 -1.53 16.28 8.25
N ASP A 306 -0.59 15.73 9.01
CA ASP A 306 0.50 14.92 8.49
C ASP A 306 0.58 13.58 9.21
N LEU A 307 0.86 12.52 8.47
CA LEU A 307 1.04 11.16 8.99
C LEU A 307 2.37 10.61 8.48
N GLU A 308 3.18 10.07 9.38
CA GLU A 308 4.33 9.26 8.99
C GLU A 308 3.94 7.78 9.00
N PHE A 309 4.47 7.05 8.04
CA PHE A 309 4.39 5.60 7.95
C PHE A 309 5.78 5.05 7.73
N ARG A 310 6.02 3.83 8.20
CA ARG A 310 7.19 3.05 7.84
C ARG A 310 6.70 1.76 7.21
N TRP A 311 7.33 1.37 6.12
CA TRP A 311 7.03 0.13 5.45
C TRP A 311 8.29 -0.71 5.30
N ASP A 312 8.19 -1.97 5.71
CA ASP A 312 9.22 -3.00 5.53
C ASP A 312 8.54 -4.32 5.09
N PRO A 313 9.12 -5.11 4.16
CA PRO A 313 8.54 -6.36 3.67
C PRO A 313 8.27 -7.41 4.75
N ARG A 314 9.08 -7.43 5.82
CA ARG A 314 8.96 -8.39 6.92
C ARG A 314 7.94 -7.90 7.94
N ALA A 315 8.06 -6.65 8.37
CA ALA A 315 7.22 -6.04 9.40
C ALA A 315 5.85 -5.56 8.90
N GLY A 316 5.71 -5.28 7.61
CA GLY A 316 4.53 -4.67 6.99
C GLY A 316 4.54 -3.15 7.11
N LEU A 317 3.36 -2.55 6.97
CA LEU A 317 3.14 -1.12 7.20
C LEU A 317 2.96 -0.86 8.70
N SER A 318 3.65 0.15 9.23
CA SER A 318 3.50 0.64 10.59
C SER A 318 3.36 2.16 10.59
N PHE A 319 2.63 2.70 11.57
CA PHE A 319 2.53 4.15 11.76
C PHE A 319 3.80 4.69 12.41
N GLY A 320 4.23 5.86 11.94
CA GLY A 320 5.22 6.74 12.53
C GLY A 320 4.55 7.85 13.33
N ASP A 321 5.27 8.95 13.55
CA ASP A 321 4.70 10.14 14.18
C ASP A 321 3.64 10.78 13.28
N GLY A 322 2.66 11.46 13.86
CA GLY A 322 1.63 12.12 13.06
C GLY A 322 0.75 13.06 13.85
N HIS A 323 0.11 13.97 13.15
CA HIS A 323 -0.83 14.92 13.71
C HIS A 323 -2.01 15.12 12.77
N LEU A 324 -3.23 15.00 13.28
CA LEU A 324 -4.45 15.39 12.57
C LEU A 324 -5.23 16.39 13.44
N SER A 325 -5.74 17.42 12.78
CA SER A 325 -6.53 18.47 13.42
C SER A 325 -7.83 18.73 12.68
N LEU A 326 -8.85 19.20 13.40
CA LEU A 326 -10.11 19.62 12.80
C LEU A 326 -9.94 20.89 11.97
N GLN A 327 -10.40 20.87 10.72
CA GLN A 327 -10.51 22.06 9.89
C GLN A 327 -11.61 22.97 10.43
N LYS A 328 -11.28 24.25 10.62
CA LYS A 328 -12.22 25.26 11.17
C LYS A 328 -13.22 25.80 10.14
N THR A 329 -13.14 25.35 8.89
CA THR A 329 -13.95 25.85 7.76
C THR A 329 -15.37 25.32 7.76
N GLU A 330 -15.63 24.16 8.39
CA GLU A 330 -16.95 23.53 8.45
C GLU A 330 -17.34 23.22 9.91
N PRO A 331 -18.61 23.38 10.29
CA PRO A 331 -19.10 22.96 11.60
C PRO A 331 -18.89 21.45 11.79
N ALA A 332 -18.27 21.07 12.89
CA ALA A 332 -18.07 19.67 13.24
C ALA A 332 -19.00 19.24 14.37
N SER A 333 -19.46 17.99 14.33
CA SER A 333 -20.32 17.44 15.36
C SER A 333 -20.00 15.98 15.62
N ILE A 334 -20.07 15.55 16.88
CA ILE A 334 -19.93 14.15 17.27
C ILE A 334 -21.16 13.73 18.08
N ARG A 335 -21.63 12.51 17.83
CA ARG A 335 -22.60 11.81 18.67
C ARG A 335 -21.94 10.55 19.21
N LEU A 336 -22.04 10.36 20.52
CA LEU A 336 -21.50 9.16 21.16
C LEU A 336 -22.44 7.98 20.95
N SER A 337 -21.88 6.78 20.93
CA SER A 337 -22.68 5.58 21.11
C SER A 337 -23.14 5.48 22.57
N PRO A 338 -24.32 4.91 22.85
CA PRO A 338 -24.81 4.78 24.21
C PRO A 338 -23.80 4.05 25.12
N ALA A 339 -23.28 4.73 26.13
CA ALA A 339 -22.30 4.19 27.07
C ALA A 339 -22.68 4.52 28.53
N PRO A 340 -23.70 3.85 29.10
CA PRO A 340 -24.21 4.15 30.44
C PRO A 340 -23.11 4.18 31.51
N GLY A 341 -23.09 5.22 32.34
CA GLY A 341 -22.12 5.46 33.40
C GLY A 341 -20.83 6.17 32.97
N PHE A 342 -20.59 6.40 31.67
CA PHE A 342 -19.32 6.99 31.19
C PHE A 342 -19.03 8.38 31.78
N PHE A 343 -20.02 9.28 31.78
CA PHE A 343 -19.91 10.60 32.41
C PHE A 343 -20.59 10.65 33.77
N THR A 344 -21.75 10.01 33.86
CA THR A 344 -22.65 10.13 35.01
C THR A 344 -22.12 9.44 36.27
N ALA A 345 -21.21 8.47 36.17
CA ALA A 345 -20.66 7.78 37.35
C ALA A 345 -19.84 8.69 38.29
N LYS A 346 -19.30 9.80 37.77
CA LYS A 346 -18.46 10.75 38.54
C LYS A 346 -19.19 12.02 38.93
N VAL A 347 -20.46 12.16 38.56
CA VAL A 347 -21.26 13.36 38.80
C VAL A 347 -22.49 12.97 39.61
N PRO A 348 -22.71 13.53 40.80
CA PRO A 348 -23.89 13.18 41.60
C PRO A 348 -25.15 13.69 40.91
N GLU A 349 -26.20 12.86 40.90
CA GLU A 349 -27.53 13.20 40.38
C GLU A 349 -28.19 14.34 41.16
N LYS A 350 -27.86 14.45 42.46
CA LYS A 350 -28.40 15.46 43.37
C LYS A 350 -27.27 16.23 44.05
N ILE A 351 -27.43 17.54 44.15
CA ILE A 351 -26.52 18.42 44.88
C ILE A 351 -27.13 18.65 46.27
N GLU A 352 -26.34 18.40 47.30
CA GLU A 352 -26.70 18.75 48.68
C GLU A 352 -26.36 20.22 48.92
N LEU A 353 -27.36 21.05 49.24
CA LEU A 353 -27.13 22.46 49.57
C LEU A 353 -26.71 22.68 51.02
N LEU A 354 -27.08 21.77 51.93
CA LEU A 354 -26.81 21.86 53.36
C LEU A 354 -26.33 20.50 53.91
N GLY A 355 -25.29 20.52 54.75
CA GLY A 355 -24.82 19.35 55.49
C GLY A 355 -25.67 19.03 56.72
N GLY A 356 -25.59 17.79 57.23
CA GLY A 356 -26.23 17.38 58.49
C GLY A 356 -27.61 16.70 58.36
N PRO A 357 -28.38 16.56 59.46
CA PRO A 357 -29.61 15.76 59.51
C PRO A 357 -30.75 16.28 58.60
N LEU A 358 -30.66 17.53 58.15
CA LEU A 358 -31.61 18.14 57.20
C LEU A 358 -31.24 17.90 55.72
N ARG A 359 -30.20 17.12 55.43
CA ARG A 359 -29.70 16.84 54.07
C ARG A 359 -30.79 16.46 53.07
N ARG A 360 -31.75 15.62 53.48
CA ARG A 360 -32.82 15.15 52.59
C ARG A 360 -33.81 16.25 52.18
N LEU A 361 -33.95 17.30 53.00
CA LEU A 361 -34.88 18.41 52.74
C LEU A 361 -34.30 19.45 51.76
N PHE A 362 -32.98 19.46 51.55
CA PHE A 362 -32.28 20.47 50.73
C PHE A 362 -31.40 19.82 49.65
N THR A 363 -31.97 18.85 48.93
CA THR A 363 -31.36 18.29 47.72
C THR A 363 -32.01 18.87 46.48
N ILE A 364 -31.21 19.45 45.59
CA ILE A 364 -31.67 19.91 44.28
C ILE A 364 -31.11 18.97 43.22
N ARG A 365 -31.91 18.69 42.18
CA ARG A 365 -31.46 17.90 41.03
C ARG A 365 -30.32 18.63 40.32
N ASN A 366 -29.23 17.91 40.03
CA ASN A 366 -28.08 18.48 39.34
C ASN A 366 -28.39 18.64 37.84
N PRO A 367 -28.54 19.86 37.30
CA PRO A 367 -28.88 20.06 35.89
C PRO A 367 -27.76 19.59 34.93
N ALA A 368 -26.51 19.53 35.42
CA ALA A 368 -25.41 18.97 34.64
C ALA A 368 -25.53 17.45 34.48
N TYR A 369 -26.08 16.75 35.48
CA TYR A 369 -26.25 15.29 35.41
C TYR A 369 -27.17 14.88 34.26
N ASP A 370 -28.33 15.54 34.12
CA ASP A 370 -29.28 15.24 33.04
C ASP A 370 -28.70 15.52 31.65
N THR A 371 -27.93 16.60 31.53
CA THR A 371 -27.26 16.95 30.28
C THR A 371 -26.20 15.90 29.93
N LEU A 372 -25.34 15.53 30.88
CA LEU A 372 -24.32 14.51 30.68
C LEU A 372 -24.94 13.16 30.35
N LYS A 373 -26.05 12.79 30.99
CA LYS A 373 -26.79 11.57 30.69
C LYS A 373 -27.30 11.55 29.24
N LYS A 374 -27.87 12.66 28.74
CA LYS A 374 -28.31 12.75 27.34
C LYS A 374 -27.16 12.63 26.35
N ILE A 375 -26.00 13.22 26.66
CA ILE A 375 -24.79 13.11 25.83
C ILE A 375 -24.28 11.66 25.82
N GLU A 376 -24.20 11.04 27.00
CA GLU A 376 -23.74 9.66 27.24
C GLU A 376 -24.59 8.61 26.50
N LEU A 377 -25.90 8.85 26.42
CA LEU A 377 -26.85 7.99 25.72
C LEU A 377 -26.95 8.30 24.22
N GLY A 378 -26.15 9.24 23.70
CA GLY A 378 -26.19 9.65 22.30
C GLY A 378 -27.44 10.47 21.91
N GLU A 379 -28.30 10.83 22.87
CA GLU A 379 -29.52 11.61 22.65
C GLU A 379 -29.22 13.09 22.35
N MET A 380 -28.05 13.58 22.76
CA MET A 380 -27.61 14.95 22.54
C MET A 380 -26.27 14.99 21.79
N PRO A 381 -26.22 15.51 20.55
CA PRO A 381 -24.97 15.67 19.83
C PRO A 381 -24.13 16.80 20.45
N LEU A 382 -22.83 16.73 20.17
CA LEU A 382 -21.85 17.72 20.59
C LEU A 382 -21.34 18.48 19.37
N SER A 383 -21.37 19.81 19.42
CA SER A 383 -20.67 20.68 18.47
C SER A 383 -19.19 20.70 18.83
N VAL A 384 -18.34 20.24 17.93
CA VAL A 384 -16.91 20.10 18.17
C VAL A 384 -16.19 21.40 17.82
N GLU A 385 -15.40 21.90 18.76
CA GLU A 385 -14.59 23.12 18.60
C GLU A 385 -13.18 22.80 18.14
N SER A 386 -12.61 21.71 18.65
CA SER A 386 -11.32 21.19 18.21
C SER A 386 -11.24 19.67 18.34
N ILE A 387 -10.53 19.06 17.39
CA ILE A 387 -10.02 17.70 17.48
C ILE A 387 -8.53 17.81 17.20
N GLU A 388 -7.72 17.21 18.05
CA GLU A 388 -6.28 17.05 17.85
C GLU A 388 -5.94 15.59 18.12
N ALA A 389 -5.50 14.88 17.10
CA ALA A 389 -4.98 13.53 17.21
C ALA A 389 -3.47 13.58 16.99
N GLY A 390 -2.70 13.08 17.95
CA GLY A 390 -1.26 12.91 17.87
C GLY A 390 -0.89 11.43 17.93
N PHE A 391 0.06 11.02 17.11
CA PHE A 391 0.61 9.67 17.07
C PHE A 391 2.11 9.75 17.37
N GLU A 392 2.57 8.97 18.33
CA GLU A 392 3.97 8.91 18.77
C GLU A 392 4.30 7.43 19.07
N PRO A 393 4.62 6.60 18.07
CA PRO A 393 4.75 5.15 18.25
C PRO A 393 5.81 4.72 19.26
N SER A 394 6.83 5.55 19.47
CA SER A 394 7.88 5.35 20.48
C SER A 394 7.38 5.54 21.92
N GLY A 395 6.17 6.09 22.08
CA GLY A 395 5.64 6.52 23.37
C GLY A 395 6.12 7.93 23.73
N ASP A 396 5.22 8.70 24.32
CA ASP A 396 5.55 9.95 24.98
C ASP A 396 6.26 9.72 26.34
N GLU A 397 6.50 10.80 27.10
CA GLU A 397 7.05 10.73 28.47
C GLU A 397 6.25 9.83 29.45
N GLN A 398 5.02 9.46 29.10
CA GLN A 398 4.10 8.63 29.87
C GLN A 398 3.85 7.25 29.20
N GLY A 399 4.59 6.92 28.14
CA GLY A 399 4.45 5.66 27.38
C GLY A 399 3.19 5.54 26.52
N ARG A 400 2.52 6.65 26.20
CA ARG A 400 1.33 6.70 25.34
C ARG A 400 1.74 6.83 23.88
N THR A 401 1.13 6.03 23.02
CA THR A 401 1.48 5.93 21.59
C THR A 401 0.51 6.65 20.67
N ALA A 402 -0.69 6.97 21.17
CA ALA A 402 -1.60 7.90 20.52
C ALA A 402 -2.38 8.70 21.56
N ARG A 403 -2.70 9.94 21.20
CA ARG A 403 -3.50 10.86 22.01
C ARG A 403 -4.55 11.51 21.11
N VAL A 404 -5.80 11.50 21.53
CA VAL A 404 -6.87 12.24 20.87
C VAL A 404 -7.50 13.18 21.89
N ALA A 405 -7.35 14.48 21.67
CA ALA A 405 -7.98 15.53 22.44
C ALA A 405 -9.17 16.09 21.65
N ILE A 406 -10.35 16.08 22.26
CA ILE A 406 -11.57 16.65 21.67
C ILE A 406 -12.14 17.66 22.64
N VAL A 407 -12.40 18.87 22.14
CA VAL A 407 -13.13 19.91 22.87
C VAL A 407 -14.45 20.14 22.15
N ALA A 408 -15.56 19.97 22.86
CA ALA A 408 -16.88 20.10 22.28
C ALA A 408 -17.88 20.74 23.25
N ARG A 409 -18.99 21.23 22.72
CA ARG A 409 -20.08 21.82 23.48
C ARG A 409 -21.39 21.10 23.17
N PRO A 410 -22.29 20.94 24.15
CA PRO A 410 -23.63 20.45 23.87
C PRO A 410 -24.33 21.40 22.90
N THR A 411 -25.06 20.85 21.93
CA THR A 411 -25.77 21.67 20.93
C THR A 411 -26.95 22.46 21.52
N ALA A 412 -27.45 22.06 22.70
CA ALA A 412 -28.50 22.78 23.40
C ALA A 412 -27.95 24.10 24.00
N PRO A 413 -28.44 25.29 23.58
CA PRO A 413 -27.88 26.59 23.98
C PRO A 413 -27.97 26.84 25.50
N ASP A 414 -29.04 26.35 26.14
CA ASP A 414 -29.28 26.51 27.58
C ASP A 414 -28.72 25.35 28.43
N SER A 415 -27.83 24.53 27.86
CA SER A 415 -27.19 23.44 28.57
C SER A 415 -26.43 23.93 29.81
N ALA A 416 -26.61 23.24 30.94
CA ALA A 416 -25.85 23.47 32.16
C ALA A 416 -24.37 23.07 32.01
N VAL A 417 -24.07 22.15 31.09
CA VAL A 417 -22.70 21.80 30.70
C VAL A 417 -22.28 22.70 29.55
N LYS A 418 -21.24 23.52 29.75
CA LYS A 418 -20.76 24.47 28.73
C LYS A 418 -19.71 23.87 27.80
N VAL A 419 -18.83 23.02 28.32
CA VAL A 419 -17.75 22.38 27.56
C VAL A 419 -17.57 20.95 28.05
N VAL A 420 -17.38 20.02 27.11
CA VAL A 420 -16.98 18.64 27.35
C VAL A 420 -15.60 18.47 26.72
N ARG A 421 -14.66 17.91 27.50
CA ARG A 421 -13.30 17.59 27.02
C ARG A 421 -13.09 16.09 27.08
N PHE A 422 -12.65 15.53 25.97
CA PHE A 422 -12.25 14.13 25.86
C PHE A 422 -10.74 14.09 25.68
N ASN A 423 -10.06 13.32 26.51
CA ASN A 423 -8.66 13.00 26.31
C ASN A 423 -8.57 11.48 26.26
N ILE A 424 -8.50 10.95 25.05
CA ILE A 424 -8.32 9.52 24.80
C ILE A 424 -6.83 9.30 24.67
N SER A 425 -6.28 8.44 25.52
CA SER A 425 -4.87 8.08 25.50
C SER A 425 -4.79 6.57 25.27
N VAL A 426 -4.03 6.19 24.26
CA VAL A 426 -3.75 4.79 23.96
C VAL A 426 -2.32 4.51 24.39
N SER A 427 -2.15 3.48 25.21
CA SER A 427 -0.84 2.97 25.63
C SER A 427 -0.66 1.57 25.05
N GLY A 428 0.53 1.28 24.53
CA GLY A 428 0.86 0.01 23.87
C GLY A 428 1.05 0.13 22.35
N PRO A 429 1.36 -0.96 21.65
CA PRO A 429 1.69 -0.91 20.23
C PRO A 429 0.48 -0.41 19.43
N LEU A 430 0.60 0.76 18.79
CA LEU A 430 -0.47 1.35 17.98
C LEU A 430 -0.98 0.41 16.87
N SER A 431 -0.08 -0.46 16.39
CA SER A 431 -0.38 -1.52 15.42
C SER A 431 -1.40 -2.56 15.91
N GLU A 432 -1.51 -2.81 17.21
CA GLU A 432 -2.49 -3.75 17.78
C GLU A 432 -3.90 -3.12 17.85
N VAL A 433 -3.97 -1.82 18.15
CA VAL A 433 -5.25 -1.09 18.26
C VAL A 433 -5.89 -0.87 16.89
N ILE A 434 -5.08 -0.63 15.86
CA ILE A 434 -5.58 -0.48 14.48
C ILE A 434 -6.03 -1.82 13.91
N ARG A 435 -5.35 -2.94 14.25
CA ARG A 435 -5.80 -4.29 13.88
C ARG A 435 -7.18 -4.61 14.46
N PHE A 436 -7.42 -4.21 15.72
CA PHE A 436 -8.72 -4.41 16.36
C PHE A 436 -9.89 -3.72 15.61
N GLY A 437 -9.64 -2.60 14.92
CA GLY A 437 -10.64 -1.90 14.12
C GLY A 437 -10.76 -2.36 12.65
N LEU A 438 -9.85 -3.21 12.17
CA LEU A 438 -9.82 -3.73 10.80
C LEU A 438 -10.21 -5.22 10.72
N ASP A 439 -10.04 -5.98 11.80
CA ASP A 439 -10.39 -7.39 11.93
C ASP A 439 -11.80 -7.55 12.51
N ASP A 440 -12.82 -7.03 11.82
CA ASP A 440 -14.22 -7.13 12.27
C ASP A 440 -14.79 -8.55 12.01
N THR A 441 -14.26 -9.53 12.75
CA THR A 441 -14.95 -10.78 13.10
C THR A 441 -14.66 -11.12 14.56
N LEU A 442 -15.33 -10.43 15.48
CA LEU A 442 -15.45 -10.86 16.87
C LEU A 442 -16.59 -11.88 16.98
N SER A 443 -16.25 -13.19 17.02
CA SER A 443 -17.16 -14.21 17.57
C SER A 443 -16.91 -14.34 19.08
N PHE A 444 -17.89 -13.96 19.89
CA PHE A 444 -17.90 -14.35 21.31
C PHE A 444 -18.56 -15.73 21.43
N SER A 445 -17.77 -16.75 21.76
CA SER A 445 -18.32 -17.99 22.35
C SER A 445 -18.41 -17.80 23.87
N TRP A 446 -19.59 -17.99 24.43
CA TRP A 446 -19.85 -17.96 25.86
C TRP A 446 -19.12 -19.07 26.61
#